data_AF-A0A662HZ83-F1
#
_entry.id   AF-A0A662HZ83-F1
#
_cell.length_a   1.000
_cell.length_b   1.000
_cell.length_c   1.000
_cell.angle_alpha   90.00
_cell.angle_beta   90.00
_cell.angle_gamma   90.00
#
_symmetry.space_group_name_H-M   'P 1'
#
loop_
_entity.id
_entity.type
_entity.pdbx_description
1 polymer ?
#
loop_
_entity_poly.entity_id
_entity_poly.type
_entity_poly.pdbx_seq_one_letter_code
_entity_poly.pdbx_strand_id
1 'polypeptide(L)'
;MLFTSLGALPIALFFPTPTFEKLMFTLPSLLYLAVACTIVTNSLQLYGQKYVSSTQAAIIYLLEPVFAAILSYLILGEVFTLKQTAGSALILLAMALSTIKTKSNKI
;
A
#
# COMPACT_ATOMS: atom_id res chain seq x y z
N MET A 1 5.20 -10.07 6.27
CA MET A 1 4.28 -10.69 7.25
C MET A 1 4.97 -11.06 8.57
N LEU A 2 6.09 -11.80 8.55
CA LEU A 2 6.85 -12.08 9.79
C LEU A 2 7.42 -10.80 10.44
N PHE A 3 8.10 -9.94 9.67
CA PHE A 3 8.62 -8.66 10.19
C PHE A 3 7.51 -7.72 10.69
N THR A 4 6.39 -7.64 9.97
CA THR A 4 5.23 -6.81 10.37
C THR A 4 4.54 -7.37 11.63
N SER A 5 4.44 -8.70 11.77
CA SER A 5 3.87 -9.34 12.97
C SER A 5 4.78 -9.18 14.18
N LEU A 6 6.09 -9.34 14.00
CA LEU A 6 7.09 -9.13 15.05
C LEU A 6 7.15 -7.66 15.50
N GLY A 7 7.03 -6.72 14.56
CA GLY A 7 6.96 -5.29 14.86
C GLY A 7 5.68 -4.86 15.56
N ALA A 8 4.55 -5.54 15.31
CA ALA A 8 3.26 -5.21 15.91
C ALA A 8 3.13 -5.67 17.38
N LEU A 9 3.86 -6.71 17.79
CA LEU A 9 3.87 -7.25 19.17
C LEU A 9 4.20 -6.20 20.25
N PRO A 10 5.29 -5.43 20.16
CA PRO A 10 5.59 -4.38 21.15
C PRO A 10 4.57 -3.24 21.12
N ILE A 11 4.00 -2.92 19.96
CA ILE A 11 2.91 -1.95 19.84
C ILE A 11 1.65 -2.45 20.56
N ALA A 12 1.31 -3.74 20.44
CA ALA A 12 0.10 -4.31 21.03
C ALA A 12 0.04 -4.21 22.56
N LEU A 13 1.19 -4.07 23.24
CA LEU A 13 1.24 -3.84 24.69
C LEU A 13 0.71 -2.45 25.11
N PHE A 14 0.74 -1.47 24.20
CA PHE A 14 0.23 -0.12 24.44
C PHE A 14 -1.25 0.05 24.08
N PHE A 15 -1.85 -0.92 23.38
CA PHE A 15 -3.24 -0.85 22.94
C PHE A 15 -4.16 -1.75 23.79
N PRO A 16 -5.38 -1.29 24.10
CA PRO A 16 -6.35 -2.11 24.82
C PRO A 16 -6.60 -3.43 24.09
N THR A 17 -6.65 -4.54 24.83
CA THR A 17 -6.96 -5.85 24.23
C THR A 17 -8.35 -5.80 23.60
N PRO A 18 -8.50 -6.32 22.37
CA PRO A 18 -9.80 -6.31 21.71
C PRO A 18 -10.77 -7.19 22.49
N THR A 19 -11.88 -6.59 22.93
CA THR A 19 -12.99 -7.33 23.54
C THR A 19 -13.57 -8.31 22.51
N PHE A 20 -14.02 -9.48 22.97
CA PHE A 20 -14.56 -10.54 22.11
C PHE A 20 -15.71 -10.06 21.19
N GLU A 21 -16.54 -9.16 21.69
CA GLU A 21 -17.64 -8.55 20.91
C GLU A 21 -17.14 -7.71 19.72
N LYS A 22 -16.11 -6.89 19.93
CA LYS A 22 -15.48 -6.09 18.87
C LYS A 22 -14.77 -6.96 17.84
N LEU A 23 -14.23 -8.10 18.27
CA LEU A 23 -13.62 -9.08 17.38
C LEU A 23 -14.64 -9.64 16.40
N MET A 24 -15.83 -10.04 16.88
CA MET A 24 -16.89 -10.58 16.01
C MET A 24 -17.41 -9.54 15.01
N PHE A 25 -17.54 -8.28 15.45
CA PHE A 25 -17.97 -7.19 14.56
C PHE A 25 -16.95 -6.84 13.46
N THR A 26 -15.65 -6.93 13.77
CA THR A 26 -14.57 -6.58 12.81
C THR A 26 -14.09 -7.77 11.98
N LEU A 27 -14.53 -8.98 12.31
CA LEU A 27 -14.14 -10.22 11.65
C LEU A 27 -14.34 -10.20 10.12
N PRO A 28 -15.47 -9.68 9.56
CA PRO A 28 -15.64 -9.62 8.12
C PRO A 28 -14.63 -8.72 7.41
N SER A 29 -14.36 -7.54 7.99
CA SER A 29 -13.36 -6.60 7.45
C SER A 29 -11.95 -7.17 7.55
N LEU A 30 -11.65 -7.89 8.63
CA LEU A 30 -10.37 -8.58 8.81
C LEU A 30 -10.19 -9.70 7.77
N LEU A 31 -11.24 -10.49 7.53
CA LEU A 31 -11.24 -11.54 6.51
C LEU A 31 -11.07 -10.95 5.10
N TYR A 32 -11.76 -9.84 4.80
CA TYR A 32 -11.59 -9.14 3.53
C TYR A 32 -10.14 -8.69 3.31
N LEU A 33 -9.53 -8.04 4.31
CA LEU A 33 -8.15 -7.58 4.25
C LEU A 33 -7.15 -8.75 4.12
N ALA A 34 -7.38 -9.84 4.86
CA ALA A 34 -6.54 -11.03 4.83
C ALA A 34 -6.63 -11.77 3.49
N VAL A 35 -7.82 -11.93 2.92
CA VAL A 35 -7.99 -12.71 1.70
C VAL A 35 -7.76 -11.86 0.45
N ALA A 36 -8.52 -10.78 0.28
CA ALA A 36 -8.48 -9.99 -0.95
C ALA A 36 -7.20 -9.13 -1.01
N CYS A 37 -6.97 -8.31 0.01
CA CYS A 37 -5.85 -7.36 -0.01
C CYS A 37 -4.50 -8.04 0.19
N THR A 38 -4.44 -9.17 0.91
CA THR A 38 -3.17 -9.88 1.13
C THR A 38 -3.01 -11.08 0.21
N ILE A 39 -3.78 -12.15 0.40
CA ILE A 39 -3.52 -13.43 -0.29
C ILE A 39 -3.60 -13.23 -1.80
N VAL A 40 -4.74 -12.72 -2.30
CA VAL A 40 -4.96 -12.57 -3.74
C VAL A 40 -3.98 -11.57 -4.35
N THR A 41 -3.87 -10.38 -3.77
CA THR A 41 -3.03 -9.31 -4.33
C THR A 41 -1.55 -9.69 -4.32
N ASN A 42 -1.05 -10.27 -3.23
CA ASN A 42 0.35 -10.67 -3.12
C ASN A 42 0.66 -11.89 -4.01
N SER A 43 -0.25 -12.86 -4.13
CA SER A 43 -0.09 -13.97 -5.09
C SER A 43 -0.03 -13.47 -6.53
N LEU A 44 -0.90 -12.54 -6.92
CA LEU A 44 -0.90 -11.96 -8.26
C LEU A 44 0.37 -11.13 -8.51
N GLN A 45 0.82 -10.40 -7.49
CA GLN A 45 2.05 -9.61 -7.52
C GLN A 45 3.29 -10.49 -7.67
N LEU A 46 3.37 -11.60 -6.92
CA LEU A 46 4.46 -12.58 -7.04
C LEU A 46 4.43 -13.30 -8.39
N TYR A 47 3.24 -13.57 -8.92
CA TYR A 47 3.09 -14.14 -10.26
C TYR A 47 3.56 -13.17 -11.34
N GLY A 48 3.10 -11.90 -11.31
CA GLY A 48 3.49 -10.87 -12.26
C GLY A 48 4.99 -10.57 -12.26
N GLN A 49 5.62 -10.56 -11.08
CA GLN A 49 7.07 -10.37 -10.94
C GLN A 49 7.91 -11.45 -11.66
N LYS A 50 7.35 -12.62 -11.98
CA LYS A 50 8.06 -13.63 -12.79
C LYS A 50 8.22 -13.23 -14.25
N TYR A 51 7.37 -12.33 -14.74
CA TYR A 51 7.31 -11.91 -16.15
C TYR A 51 7.94 -10.54 -16.41
N VAL A 52 8.28 -9.79 -15.36
CA VAL A 52 8.87 -8.45 -15.48
C VAL A 52 10.20 -8.37 -14.74
N SER A 53 11.11 -7.52 -15.22
CA SER A 53 12.37 -7.29 -14.50
C SER A 53 12.14 -6.57 -13.17
N SER A 54 13.06 -6.74 -12.22
CA SER A 54 12.99 -6.10 -10.90
C SER A 54 12.86 -4.58 -10.99
N THR A 55 13.52 -3.95 -11.98
CA THR A 55 13.39 -2.52 -12.26
C THR A 55 11.99 -2.13 -12.72
N GLN A 56 11.35 -2.93 -13.59
CA GLN A 56 9.99 -2.66 -14.06
C GLN A 56 8.97 -2.85 -12.93
N ALA A 57 9.12 -3.89 -12.11
CA ALA A 57 8.28 -4.09 -10.93
C ALA A 57 8.39 -2.91 -9.96
N ALA A 58 9.60 -2.41 -9.72
CA ALA A 58 9.81 -1.23 -8.88
C ALA A 58 9.10 0.03 -9.43
N ILE A 59 9.16 0.26 -10.74
CA ILE A 59 8.44 1.38 -11.37
C ILE A 59 6.92 1.22 -11.18
N ILE A 60 6.39 0.00 -11.32
CA ILE A 60 4.96 -0.27 -11.11
C ILE A 60 4.56 0.02 -9.66
N TYR A 61 5.36 -0.37 -8.66
CA TYR A 61 5.09 -0.02 -7.26
C TYR A 61 5.13 1.48 -7.00
N LEU A 62 6.00 2.21 -7.71
CA LEU A 62 6.02 3.67 -7.65
C LEU A 62 4.79 4.32 -8.32
N LEU A 63 3.98 3.57 -9.06
CA LEU A 63 2.71 4.06 -9.60
C LEU A 63 1.50 3.73 -8.72
N GLU A 64 1.66 2.90 -7.70
CA GLU A 64 0.58 2.55 -6.75
C GLU A 64 -0.19 3.76 -6.22
N PRO A 65 0.44 4.86 -5.73
CA PRO A 65 -0.31 6.02 -5.26
C PRO A 65 -1.05 6.78 -6.38
N VAL A 66 -0.58 6.71 -7.63
CA VAL A 66 -1.30 7.28 -8.78
C VAL A 66 -2.60 6.52 -9.00
N PHE A 67 -2.52 5.18 -9.04
CA PHE A 67 -3.70 4.33 -9.20
C PHE A 67 -4.64 4.47 -8.01
N ALA A 68 -4.12 4.52 -6.78
CA ALA A 68 -4.93 4.74 -5.60
C ALA A 68 -5.71 6.06 -5.67
N ALA A 69 -5.08 7.16 -6.11
CA ALA A 69 -5.76 8.45 -6.27
C ALA A 69 -6.86 8.39 -7.34
N ILE A 70 -6.59 7.78 -8.49
CA ILE A 70 -7.58 7.62 -9.57
C ILE A 70 -8.76 6.76 -9.10
N LEU A 71 -8.48 5.62 -8.46
CA LEU A 71 -9.52 4.72 -7.97
C LEU A 71 -10.31 5.33 -6.80
N SER A 72 -9.70 6.13 -5.93
CA SER A 72 -10.43 6.83 -4.87
C SER A 72 -11.44 7.83 -5.44
N TYR A 73 -11.02 8.60 -6.45
CA TYR A 73 -11.94 9.51 -7.14
C TYR A 73 -13.07 8.76 -7.86
N LEU A 74 -12.76 7.65 -8.56
CA LEU A 74 -13.73 6.95 -9.39
C LEU A 74 -14.69 6.04 -8.60
N ILE A 75 -14.17 5.29 -7.63
CA ILE A 75 -14.94 4.28 -6.86
C ILE A 75 -15.56 4.90 -5.62
N LEU A 76 -14.79 5.71 -4.90
CA LEU A 76 -15.22 6.33 -3.63
C LEU A 76 -15.91 7.69 -3.86
N GLY A 77 -15.74 8.31 -5.03
CA GLY A 77 -16.32 9.61 -5.34
C GLY A 77 -15.70 10.76 -4.55
N GLU A 78 -14.50 10.58 -4.00
CA GLU A 78 -13.84 11.61 -3.19
C GLU A 78 -13.40 12.79 -4.05
N VAL A 79 -13.94 13.97 -3.76
CA VAL A 79 -13.52 15.22 -4.40
C VAL A 79 -12.28 15.74 -3.70
N PHE A 80 -11.15 15.77 -4.41
CA PHE A 80 -9.90 16.25 -3.84
C PHE A 80 -9.96 17.74 -3.51
N THR A 81 -9.75 18.07 -2.24
CA THR A 81 -9.55 19.46 -1.81
C THR A 81 -8.21 20.00 -2.31
N LEU A 82 -8.05 21.32 -2.40
CA LEU A 82 -6.80 21.98 -2.80
C LEU A 82 -5.57 21.52 -2.00
N LYS A 83 -5.76 21.18 -0.72
CA LYS A 83 -4.69 20.65 0.14
C LYS A 83 -4.31 19.22 -0.24
N GLN A 84 -5.28 18.36 -0.52
CA GLN A 84 -5.03 16.98 -0.94
C GLN A 84 -4.37 16.92 -2.31
N THR A 85 -4.79 17.78 -3.26
CA THR A 85 -4.13 17.88 -4.58
C THR A 85 -2.69 18.37 -4.48
N ALA A 86 -2.41 19.34 -3.61
CA ALA A 86 -1.05 19.82 -3.40
C ALA A 86 -0.17 18.73 -2.76
N GLY A 87 -0.69 18.01 -1.77
CA GLY A 87 0.00 16.89 -1.14
C GLY A 87 0.27 15.73 -2.10
N SER A 88 -0.72 15.33 -2.90
CA SER A 88 -0.55 14.25 -3.88
C SER A 88 0.44 14.64 -4.98
N ALA A 89 0.39 15.88 -5.48
CA ALA A 89 1.37 16.38 -6.44
C ALA A 89 2.82 16.34 -5.90
N LEU A 90 3.01 16.68 -4.62
CA LEU A 90 4.32 16.63 -3.97
C LEU A 90 4.84 15.19 -3.86
N ILE A 91 3.98 14.23 -3.50
CA ILE A 91 4.31 12.80 -3.49
C ILE A 91 4.73 12.34 -4.88
N LEU A 92 3.95 12.65 -5.93
CA LEU A 92 4.27 12.27 -7.30
C LEU A 92 5.60 12.87 -7.78
N LEU A 93 5.88 14.13 -7.44
CA LEU A 93 7.16 14.78 -7.73
C LEU A 93 8.33 14.08 -7.02
N ALA A 94 8.18 13.77 -5.73
CA ALA A 94 9.22 13.08 -4.97
C ALA A 94 9.53 11.69 -5.56
N MET A 95 8.50 10.96 -6.00
CA MET A 95 8.65 9.65 -6.64
C MET A 95 9.34 9.74 -8.01
N ALA A 96 8.97 10.74 -8.82
CA ALA A 96 9.63 10.99 -10.10
C ALA A 96 11.12 11.29 -9.90
N LEU A 97 11.47 12.17 -8.95
CA LEU A 97 12.85 12.51 -8.62
C LEU A 97 13.64 11.29 -8.08
N SER A 98 13.02 10.47 -7.23
CA SER A 98 13.64 9.26 -6.68
C SER A 98 13.96 8.24 -7.78
N THR A 99 13.10 8.11 -8.78
CA THR A 99 13.30 7.19 -9.90
C THR A 99 14.48 7.62 -10.78
N ILE A 100 14.63 8.93 -11.00
CA ILE A 100 15.71 9.49 -11.84
C ILE A 100 17.08 9.29 -11.17
N LYS A 101 17.18 9.50 -9.85
CA LYS A 101 18.45 9.39 -9.11
C LYS A 101 18.99 7.94 -9.07
N THR A 102 18.11 6.94 -9.01
CA THR A 102 18.51 5.52 -8.99
C THR A 102 19.24 5.07 -10.25
N LYS A 103 19.04 5.75 -11.40
CA LYS A 103 19.78 5.43 -12.64
C LYS A 103 21.25 5.88 -12.61
N SER A 104 21.67 6.67 -11.61
CA SER A 104 22.98 7.35 -11.54
C SER A 104 23.93 6.78 -10.48
N ASN A 105 23.65 5.60 -9.90
CA ASN A 105 24.58 4.94 -8.96
C ASN A 105 24.91 3.49 -9.37
N LYS A 106 25.13 3.30 -10.67
CA LYS A 106 25.96 2.20 -11.17
C LYS A 106 27.26 2.83 -11.72
N ILE A 107 28.26 2.92 -10.86
CA ILE A 107 29.67 2.85 -11.24
C ILE A 107 30.24 1.70 -10.42
#